data_AF-A3LXB6-F1
#
_entry.id   AF-A3LXB6-F1
#
_cell.length_a   1.000
_cell.length_b   1.000
_cell.length_c   1.000
_cell.angle_alpha   90.00
_cell.angle_beta   90.00
_cell.angle_gamma   90.00
#
_symmetry.space_group_name_H-M   'P 1'
#
loop_
_entity.id
_entity.type
_entity.pdbx_description
1 polymer ?
#
loop_
_entity_poly.entity_id
_entity_poly.type
_entity_poly.pdbx_seq_one_letter_code
_entity_poly.pdbx_strand_id
1 'polypeptide(L)'
;MGFIKPGKALRRSRSMKKENSRGSTSDESPYKKSRSNTPTPEVSKIITDKVDDRVISFLERFPDDIAIRIFVCAGPDNSLPLLNRRFHSLFKVDTKAENKKIWPNLSLILQMIRSWYLFDLNSRLDFGVLKKKMAYYHKRLQDIQSRWDQQHDPQLLRRNHWHKQVSLTLLITQSNIEDFESDCFACAINEQILKLKFITLPILDELFHSRVMVTGNIAGKETSSRASIITYDNYLSEMKSRLKFLRIKFQEISFCFEKLDHAVVCNFEESDSLSQDSDRYLTQLQQHEEIILEGNHPLVEYDDENRIPGKDQIEFQNVVQNADSFKTFAFNSIIVSDSKPLPSWILRKGITSIRIFQIVERMKSFGYSLSESESLLSASLDNFRPNLIDLINTREISLANLVLLGPMSKVTDLMVINAFELFNIYEQEDCSKFGRNYAGDTVPEDISKLILNLLQIYYNSDHWNDTALWIYVVEIKSFSLVQVLMKFNEIPPHGIIGSMM
;
A
#
# COMPACT_ATOMS: atom_id res chain seq x y z
N MET A 1 -9.92 -19.94 -38.66
CA MET A 1 -8.77 -20.60 -38.01
C MET A 1 -9.16 -20.90 -36.57
N GLY A 2 -8.94 -22.15 -36.14
CA GLY A 2 -9.66 -22.77 -35.01
C GLY A 2 -9.27 -22.27 -33.63
N PHE A 3 -10.29 -22.01 -32.81
CA PHE A 3 -10.19 -21.73 -31.38
C PHE A 3 -9.79 -23.00 -30.62
N ILE A 4 -8.69 -22.94 -29.87
CA ILE A 4 -8.36 -23.95 -28.87
C ILE A 4 -9.28 -23.73 -27.66
N LYS A 5 -10.21 -24.65 -27.42
CA LYS A 5 -10.94 -24.75 -26.15
C LYS A 5 -9.95 -25.21 -25.07
N PRO A 6 -9.78 -24.51 -23.93
CA PRO A 6 -8.93 -24.98 -22.85
C PRO A 6 -9.56 -26.24 -22.22
N GLY A 7 -8.88 -27.37 -22.42
CA GLY A 7 -9.28 -28.69 -21.95
C GLY A 7 -9.02 -28.93 -20.47
N LYS A 8 -10.05 -29.47 -19.81
CA LYS A 8 -10.07 -30.40 -18.66
C LYS A 8 -8.73 -30.72 -18.00
N ALA A 9 -8.68 -30.52 -16.67
CA ALA A 9 -7.61 -30.97 -15.80
C ALA A 9 -7.26 -32.46 -16.00
N LEU A 10 -5.98 -32.73 -16.27
CA LEU A 10 -5.42 -34.08 -16.27
C LEU A 10 -5.52 -34.67 -14.85
N ARG A 11 -6.52 -35.53 -14.63
CA ARG A 11 -6.58 -36.41 -13.46
C ARG A 11 -5.32 -37.28 -13.45
N ARG A 12 -4.46 -37.11 -12.44
CA ARG A 12 -3.35 -38.03 -12.16
C ARG A 12 -3.92 -39.42 -11.87
N SER A 13 -3.79 -40.35 -12.81
CA SER A 13 -4.04 -41.76 -12.56
C SER A 13 -2.93 -42.33 -11.66
N ARG A 14 -3.28 -42.67 -10.42
CA ARG A 14 -2.46 -43.52 -9.55
C ARG A 14 -2.35 -44.91 -10.21
N SER A 15 -1.14 -45.35 -10.57
CA SER A 15 -0.90 -46.78 -10.84
C SER A 15 -0.48 -47.46 -9.54
N MET A 16 -1.40 -48.22 -8.95
CA MET A 16 -1.07 -49.34 -8.07
C MET A 16 -0.80 -50.59 -8.92
N LYS A 17 0.29 -51.31 -8.62
CA LYS A 17 0.46 -52.78 -8.74
C LYS A 17 1.80 -53.14 -8.06
N LYS A 18 1.79 -53.67 -6.84
CA LYS A 18 1.68 -55.09 -6.40
C LYS A 18 2.99 -55.90 -6.49
N GLU A 19 3.58 -56.06 -5.30
CA GLU A 19 4.23 -57.24 -4.67
C GLU A 19 4.72 -58.47 -5.46
N ASN A 20 5.95 -58.87 -5.07
CA ASN A 20 6.47 -60.20 -4.66
C ASN A 20 6.74 -61.33 -5.67
N SER A 21 8.01 -61.75 -5.73
CA SER A 21 8.56 -63.14 -5.57
C SER A 21 10.07 -63.15 -5.92
N ARG A 22 10.99 -63.39 -4.96
CA ARG A 22 11.58 -64.65 -4.42
C ARG A 22 12.88 -65.12 -5.09
N GLY A 23 13.93 -65.27 -4.26
CA GLY A 23 15.08 -66.19 -4.36
C GLY A 23 16.29 -65.67 -5.16
N SER A 24 17.56 -65.93 -4.85
CA SER A 24 18.27 -66.70 -3.82
C SER A 24 19.79 -66.51 -4.06
N THR A 25 20.63 -66.41 -3.00
CA THR A 25 22.07 -66.81 -2.88
C THR A 25 23.12 -66.17 -3.82
N SER A 26 24.38 -65.84 -3.47
CA SER A 26 25.30 -66.21 -2.37
C SER A 26 26.60 -65.36 -2.46
N ASP A 27 27.24 -65.16 -1.30
CA ASP A 27 28.68 -65.23 -0.99
C ASP A 27 29.79 -64.30 -1.58
N GLU A 28 30.53 -63.75 -0.60
CA GLU A 28 31.99 -63.62 -0.45
C GLU A 28 32.86 -62.62 -1.26
N SER A 29 33.65 -61.88 -0.46
CA SER A 29 34.77 -60.97 -0.77
C SER A 29 36.08 -61.74 -1.11
N PRO A 30 37.31 -61.15 -1.07
CA PRO A 30 37.86 -59.86 -1.53
C PRO A 30 39.15 -60.06 -2.39
N TYR A 31 39.62 -59.08 -3.18
CA TYR A 31 41.06 -59.01 -3.53
C TYR A 31 41.59 -57.57 -3.68
N LYS A 32 42.73 -57.34 -2.99
CA LYS A 32 43.58 -56.14 -2.95
C LYS A 32 44.61 -56.12 -4.10
N LYS A 33 45.16 -54.91 -4.31
CA LYS A 33 46.49 -54.50 -4.89
C LYS A 33 46.34 -53.71 -6.21
N SER A 34 47.07 -52.63 -6.50
CA SER A 34 48.20 -51.95 -5.84
C SER A 34 48.52 -50.62 -6.56
N ARG A 35 49.15 -49.70 -5.83
CA ARG A 35 49.69 -48.37 -6.19
C ARG A 35 50.66 -48.35 -7.38
N SER A 36 50.72 -47.20 -8.06
CA SER A 36 51.98 -46.60 -8.53
C SER A 36 51.92 -45.05 -8.46
N ASN A 37 52.73 -44.46 -7.58
CA ASN A 37 53.24 -43.08 -7.69
C ASN A 37 54.47 -43.15 -8.64
N THR A 38 54.79 -42.18 -9.50
CA THR A 38 55.42 -40.84 -9.31
C THR A 38 55.85 -40.36 -10.73
N PRO A 39 56.37 -39.15 -11.00
CA PRO A 39 56.29 -37.84 -10.34
C PRO A 39 55.86 -36.70 -11.31
N THR A 40 55.59 -35.51 -10.76
CA THR A 40 55.33 -34.24 -11.45
C THR A 40 56.55 -33.70 -12.22
N PRO A 41 56.30 -32.77 -13.17
CA PRO A 41 56.85 -31.43 -12.94
C PRO A 41 55.81 -30.32 -13.11
N GLU A 42 55.92 -29.34 -12.21
CA GLU A 42 55.23 -28.06 -12.25
C GLU A 42 55.59 -27.29 -13.52
N VAL A 43 54.58 -26.82 -14.26
CA VAL A 43 54.70 -25.62 -15.07
C VAL A 43 53.53 -24.70 -14.75
N SER A 44 53.94 -23.53 -14.27
CA SER A 44 53.23 -22.31 -13.98
C SER A 44 52.11 -21.95 -14.97
N LYS A 45 50.94 -21.67 -14.37
CA LYS A 45 49.89 -20.74 -14.76
C LYS A 45 50.22 -19.83 -15.96
N ILE A 46 49.46 -19.99 -17.05
CA ILE A 46 48.94 -18.84 -17.79
C ILE A 46 47.47 -18.74 -17.43
N ILE A 47 47.15 -17.75 -16.62
CA ILE A 47 45.79 -17.28 -16.36
C ILE A 47 45.34 -16.62 -17.67
N THR A 48 44.68 -17.37 -18.54
CA THR A 48 43.73 -16.76 -19.47
C THR A 48 42.48 -16.51 -18.65
N ASP A 49 42.19 -15.23 -18.41
CA ASP A 49 40.93 -14.75 -17.85
C ASP A 49 39.75 -15.41 -18.57
N LYS A 50 39.24 -16.49 -17.99
CA LYS A 50 37.90 -16.96 -18.28
C LYS A 50 36.98 -15.95 -17.60
N VAL A 51 36.61 -14.92 -18.35
CA VAL A 51 35.40 -14.15 -18.06
C VAL A 51 34.30 -15.18 -17.92
N ASP A 52 33.81 -15.31 -16.70
CA ASP A 52 32.85 -16.32 -16.29
C ASP A 52 31.54 -16.06 -17.06
N ASP A 53 31.33 -16.81 -18.15
CA ASP A 53 30.16 -16.80 -19.05
C ASP A 53 28.82 -17.13 -18.34
N ARG A 54 28.84 -17.18 -17.00
CA ARG A 54 27.74 -17.55 -16.11
C ARG A 54 26.84 -16.37 -15.72
N VAL A 55 27.08 -15.16 -16.21
CA VAL A 55 26.30 -13.97 -15.81
C VAL A 55 25.60 -13.26 -16.98
N ILE A 56 25.43 -13.93 -18.13
CA ILE A 56 24.47 -13.45 -19.13
C ILE A 56 23.13 -14.13 -18.83
N SER A 57 22.18 -13.34 -18.33
CA SER A 57 20.81 -13.77 -18.01
C SER A 57 20.19 -14.42 -19.26
N PHE A 58 19.45 -15.54 -19.12
CA PHE A 58 18.74 -16.16 -20.26
C PHE A 58 17.87 -15.14 -21.02
N LEU A 59 17.36 -14.10 -20.33
CA LEU A 59 16.61 -13.00 -20.91
C LEU A 59 17.48 -12.07 -21.77
N GLU A 60 18.76 -11.88 -21.47
CA GLU A 60 19.68 -11.09 -22.33
C GLU A 60 20.00 -11.81 -23.65
N ARG A 61 19.77 -13.12 -23.73
CA ARG A 61 19.83 -13.91 -24.98
C ARG A 61 18.45 -14.10 -25.62
N PHE A 62 17.39 -13.72 -24.92
CA PHE A 62 16.02 -13.84 -25.41
C PHE A 62 15.68 -12.56 -26.19
N PRO A 63 15.12 -12.64 -27.40
CA PRO A 63 14.74 -11.43 -28.12
C PRO A 63 13.76 -10.60 -27.29
N ASP A 64 14.08 -9.31 -27.09
CA ASP A 64 13.32 -8.40 -26.25
C ASP A 64 11.83 -8.38 -26.63
N ASP A 65 11.52 -8.43 -27.93
CA ASP A 65 10.14 -8.47 -28.44
C ASP A 65 9.35 -9.69 -27.93
N ILE A 66 9.99 -10.84 -27.79
CA ILE A 66 9.35 -12.06 -27.29
C ILE A 66 9.18 -11.95 -25.78
N ALA A 67 10.19 -11.43 -25.07
CA ALA A 67 10.09 -11.17 -23.64
C ALA A 67 8.95 -10.19 -23.33
N ILE A 68 8.82 -9.09 -24.09
CA ILE A 68 7.72 -8.13 -23.96
C ILE A 68 6.38 -8.79 -24.25
N ARG A 69 6.25 -9.58 -25.33
CA ARG A 69 4.98 -10.25 -25.64
C ARG A 69 4.56 -11.25 -24.56
N ILE A 70 5.50 -12.04 -24.05
CA ILE A 70 5.22 -13.03 -23.00
C ILE A 70 4.96 -12.31 -21.68
N PHE A 71 5.83 -11.40 -21.25
CA PHE A 71 5.82 -10.88 -19.90
C PHE A 71 5.14 -9.54 -19.73
N VAL A 72 4.84 -8.79 -20.80
CA VAL A 72 4.18 -7.47 -20.70
C VAL A 72 2.83 -7.47 -21.43
N CYS A 73 2.76 -8.00 -22.67
CA CYS A 73 1.50 -7.99 -23.41
C CYS A 73 0.50 -9.05 -22.93
N ALA A 74 0.96 -10.18 -22.38
CA ALA A 74 0.06 -11.25 -21.94
C ALA A 74 -0.74 -10.93 -20.67
N GLY A 75 -0.39 -9.85 -19.97
CA GLY A 75 -1.08 -9.39 -18.77
C GLY A 75 -0.65 -10.07 -17.45
N PRO A 76 -1.13 -9.57 -16.31
CA PRO A 76 -0.76 -10.02 -14.97
C PRO A 76 -1.22 -11.45 -14.65
N ASP A 77 -2.22 -11.97 -15.38
CA ASP A 77 -2.71 -13.35 -15.26
C ASP A 77 -1.83 -14.36 -16.00
N ASN A 78 -0.78 -13.91 -16.68
CA ASN A 78 0.18 -14.81 -17.27
C ASN A 78 0.89 -15.61 -16.16
N SER A 79 0.51 -16.87 -16.03
CA SER A 79 1.08 -17.80 -15.05
C SER A 79 2.39 -18.44 -15.53
N LEU A 80 2.81 -18.22 -16.77
CA LEU A 80 4.03 -18.80 -17.34
C LEU A 80 5.32 -18.49 -16.55
N PRO A 81 5.53 -17.26 -16.01
CA PRO A 81 6.63 -16.95 -15.09
C PRO A 81 6.52 -17.68 -13.75
N LEU A 82 5.29 -17.92 -13.27
CA LEU A 82 5.01 -18.50 -11.96
C LEU A 82 5.08 -20.04 -11.98
N LEU A 83 4.72 -20.66 -13.11
CA LEU A 83 4.71 -22.11 -13.32
C LEU A 83 6.09 -22.64 -13.70
N ASN A 84 6.91 -21.83 -14.37
CA ASN A 84 8.25 -22.23 -14.78
C ASN A 84 9.30 -21.71 -13.80
N ARG A 85 9.93 -22.62 -13.07
CA ARG A 85 11.00 -22.30 -12.10
C ARG A 85 12.15 -21.48 -12.71
N ARG A 86 12.50 -21.71 -13.98
CA ARG A 86 13.55 -20.94 -14.68
C ARG A 86 13.12 -19.51 -14.92
N PHE A 87 11.91 -19.28 -15.43
CA PHE A 87 11.40 -17.92 -15.61
C PHE A 87 11.26 -17.21 -14.26
N HIS A 88 10.74 -17.88 -13.24
CA HIS A 88 10.67 -17.33 -11.89
C HIS A 88 12.05 -16.92 -11.34
N SER A 89 13.09 -17.73 -11.55
CA SER A 89 14.45 -17.39 -11.09
C SER A 89 15.04 -16.20 -11.82
N LEU A 90 14.61 -15.91 -13.05
CA LEU A 90 15.11 -14.78 -13.84
C LEU A 90 14.56 -13.42 -13.37
N PHE A 91 13.41 -13.42 -12.69
CA PHE A 91 12.85 -12.21 -12.07
C PHE A 91 13.26 -12.04 -10.60
N LYS A 92 13.87 -13.06 -9.98
CA LYS A 92 14.40 -12.94 -8.62
C LYS A 92 15.68 -12.11 -8.66
N VAL A 93 15.64 -10.91 -8.08
CA VAL A 93 16.83 -10.11 -7.80
C VAL A 93 17.52 -10.71 -6.58
N ASP A 94 18.68 -11.33 -6.78
CA ASP A 94 19.45 -11.96 -5.71
C ASP A 94 20.17 -10.88 -4.88
N THR A 95 19.78 -10.75 -3.62
CA THR A 95 20.22 -9.68 -2.72
C THR A 95 21.58 -9.97 -2.07
N LYS A 96 22.10 -11.18 -2.20
CA LYS A 96 23.37 -11.61 -1.57
C LYS A 96 24.61 -11.31 -2.41
N ALA A 97 24.45 -10.79 -3.62
CA ALA A 97 25.58 -10.39 -4.44
C ALA A 97 26.04 -8.99 -4.02
N GLU A 98 27.03 -8.92 -3.12
CA GLU A 98 27.67 -7.68 -2.62
C GLU A 98 28.24 -6.79 -3.74
N ASN A 99 28.31 -7.29 -4.98
CA ASN A 99 28.74 -6.54 -6.15
C ASN A 99 27.81 -6.83 -7.33
N LYS A 100 26.87 -5.90 -7.62
CA LYS A 100 26.53 -5.40 -8.96
C LYS A 100 25.42 -4.36 -8.91
N LYS A 101 25.75 -3.11 -9.26
CA LYS A 101 24.84 -2.00 -9.59
C LYS A 101 23.92 -2.29 -10.79
N ILE A 102 24.02 -3.48 -11.40
CA ILE A 102 23.28 -3.84 -12.61
C ILE A 102 22.32 -4.96 -12.20
N TRP A 103 21.03 -4.63 -12.13
CA TRP A 103 19.96 -5.59 -11.92
C TRP A 103 19.54 -6.15 -13.28
N PRO A 104 19.92 -7.40 -13.61
CA PRO A 104 19.50 -8.00 -14.87
C PRO A 104 17.97 -8.02 -14.92
N ASN A 105 17.40 -7.60 -16.05
CA ASN A 105 15.95 -7.58 -16.32
C ASN A 105 15.13 -6.56 -15.52
N LEU A 106 15.75 -5.61 -14.81
CA LEU A 106 15.02 -4.54 -14.13
C LEU A 106 14.15 -3.74 -15.12
N SER A 107 14.65 -3.46 -16.32
CA SER A 107 13.89 -2.77 -17.37
C SER A 107 12.59 -3.50 -17.70
N LEU A 108 12.64 -4.82 -17.85
CA LEU A 108 11.46 -5.66 -18.09
C LEU A 108 10.50 -5.63 -16.90
N ILE A 109 11.00 -5.77 -15.67
CA ILE A 109 10.17 -5.70 -14.45
C ILE A 109 9.48 -4.34 -14.35
N LEU A 110 10.20 -3.23 -14.58
CA LEU A 110 9.63 -1.89 -14.57
C LEU A 110 8.58 -1.71 -15.68
N GLN A 111 8.80 -2.27 -16.88
CA GLN A 111 7.78 -2.25 -17.93
C GLN A 111 6.53 -3.04 -17.52
N MET A 112 6.66 -4.22 -16.93
CA MET A 112 5.53 -4.98 -16.40
C MET A 112 4.74 -4.17 -15.37
N ILE A 113 5.46 -3.50 -14.45
CA ILE A 113 4.83 -2.67 -13.42
C ILE A 113 4.11 -1.48 -14.04
N ARG A 114 4.76 -0.76 -14.96
CA ARG A 114 4.16 0.36 -15.69
C ARG A 114 2.92 -0.05 -16.48
N SER A 115 2.94 -1.23 -17.10
CA SER A 115 1.84 -1.68 -17.94
C SER A 115 0.63 -2.18 -17.16
N TRP A 116 0.81 -2.73 -15.96
CA TRP A 116 -0.27 -3.45 -15.26
C TRP A 116 -0.64 -2.92 -13.88
N TYR A 117 0.30 -2.25 -13.22
CA TYR A 117 0.14 -1.86 -11.83
C TYR A 117 0.32 -0.36 -11.60
N LEU A 118 0.84 0.38 -12.58
CA LEU A 118 0.88 1.84 -12.52
C LEU A 118 -0.44 2.39 -13.07
N PHE A 119 -1.13 3.17 -12.26
CA PHE A 119 -2.37 3.81 -12.66
C PHE A 119 -2.23 5.33 -12.67
N ASP A 120 -2.79 5.93 -13.70
CA ASP A 120 -2.89 7.38 -13.86
C ASP A 120 -4.14 7.90 -13.11
N LEU A 121 -3.87 8.68 -12.06
CA LEU A 121 -4.85 9.34 -11.19
C LEU A 121 -5.52 10.53 -11.89
N ASN A 122 -4.94 11.03 -12.99
CA ASN A 122 -5.45 12.13 -13.80
C ASN A 122 -6.16 11.65 -15.07
N SER A 123 -6.34 10.35 -15.28
CA SER A 123 -6.94 9.81 -16.51
C SER A 123 -8.37 10.34 -16.80
N ARG A 124 -9.04 10.94 -15.82
CA ARG A 124 -10.34 11.62 -15.99
C ARG A 124 -10.25 13.13 -16.24
N LEU A 125 -9.07 13.72 -16.14
CA LEU A 125 -8.83 15.13 -16.31
C LEU A 125 -8.40 15.41 -17.75
N ASP A 126 -9.16 16.25 -18.45
CA ASP A 126 -8.73 16.82 -19.72
C ASP A 126 -8.04 18.16 -19.44
N PHE A 127 -6.72 18.14 -19.32
CA PHE A 127 -5.93 19.35 -19.09
C PHE A 127 -6.07 20.39 -20.21
N GLY A 128 -6.39 19.98 -21.44
CA GLY A 128 -6.68 20.90 -22.53
C GLY A 128 -7.97 21.69 -22.28
N VAL A 129 -9.02 21.03 -21.81
CA VAL A 129 -10.28 21.68 -21.40
C VAL A 129 -10.08 22.53 -20.15
N LEU A 130 -9.36 22.04 -19.14
CA LEU A 130 -9.07 22.78 -17.91
C LEU A 130 -8.34 24.10 -18.20
N LYS A 131 -7.30 24.08 -19.05
CA LYS A 131 -6.57 25.28 -19.46
C LYS A 131 -7.47 26.28 -20.19
N LYS A 132 -8.37 25.81 -21.05
CA LYS A 132 -9.35 26.67 -21.73
C LYS A 132 -10.34 27.31 -20.76
N LYS A 133 -10.88 26.56 -19.78
CA LYS A 133 -11.76 27.11 -18.74
C LYS A 133 -11.03 28.16 -17.90
N MET A 134 -9.80 27.88 -17.47
CA MET A 134 -8.99 28.86 -16.72
C MET A 134 -8.73 30.13 -17.52
N ALA A 135 -8.37 30.01 -18.79
CA ALA A 135 -8.18 31.15 -19.68
C ALA A 135 -9.47 31.96 -19.86
N TYR A 136 -10.63 31.29 -19.99
CA TYR A 136 -11.94 31.93 -20.06
C TYR A 136 -12.22 32.80 -18.82
N TYR A 137 -12.05 32.25 -17.61
CA TYR A 137 -12.31 33.00 -16.39
C TYR A 137 -11.29 34.12 -16.13
N HIS A 138 -10.02 33.91 -16.47
CA HIS A 138 -9.03 34.99 -16.42
C HIS A 138 -9.39 36.14 -17.36
N LYS A 139 -9.82 35.84 -18.59
CA LYS A 139 -10.30 36.85 -19.55
C LYS A 139 -11.53 37.60 -19.00
N ARG A 140 -12.51 36.88 -18.45
CA ARG A 140 -13.70 37.49 -17.85
C ARG A 140 -13.36 38.44 -16.70
N LEU A 141 -12.41 38.06 -15.84
CA LEU A 141 -11.93 38.95 -14.77
C LEU A 141 -11.26 40.21 -15.33
N GLN A 142 -10.43 40.07 -16.36
CA GLN A 142 -9.80 41.21 -17.05
C GLN A 142 -10.83 42.13 -17.70
N ASP A 143 -11.88 41.58 -18.30
CA ASP A 143 -12.97 42.35 -18.92
C ASP A 143 -13.77 43.14 -17.87
N ILE A 144 -14.05 42.56 -16.69
CA ILE A 144 -14.68 43.28 -15.57
C ILE A 144 -13.77 44.40 -15.06
N GLN A 145 -12.49 44.12 -14.84
CA GLN A 145 -11.51 45.11 -14.38
C GLN A 145 -11.40 46.28 -15.37
N SER A 146 -11.28 45.98 -16.67
CA SER A 146 -11.17 46.98 -17.72
C SER A 146 -12.42 47.87 -17.81
N ARG A 147 -13.62 47.30 -17.63
CA ARG A 147 -14.87 48.08 -17.60
C ARG A 147 -14.96 48.98 -16.36
N TRP A 148 -14.53 48.48 -15.20
CA TRP A 148 -14.52 49.26 -13.95
C TRP A 148 -13.53 50.43 -14.02
N ASP A 149 -12.30 50.16 -14.45
CA ASP A 149 -11.22 51.17 -14.50
C ASP A 149 -11.54 52.33 -15.47
N GLN A 150 -12.46 52.13 -16.42
CA GLN A 150 -12.96 53.19 -17.31
C GLN A 150 -13.96 54.13 -16.63
N GLN A 151 -14.61 53.70 -15.55
CA GLN A 151 -15.76 54.40 -14.93
C GLN A 151 -15.51 54.79 -13.47
N HIS A 152 -14.58 54.14 -12.78
CA HIS A 152 -14.36 54.22 -11.33
C HIS A 152 -12.88 54.12 -10.95
N ASP A 153 -12.54 54.41 -9.69
CA ASP A 153 -11.18 54.23 -9.16
C ASP A 153 -10.82 52.73 -9.08
N PRO A 154 -9.72 52.28 -9.72
CA PRO A 154 -9.24 50.90 -9.66
C PRO A 154 -9.00 50.37 -8.24
N GLN A 155 -8.70 51.25 -7.27
CA GLN A 155 -8.47 50.83 -5.89
C GLN A 155 -9.75 50.33 -5.19
N LEU A 156 -10.93 50.81 -5.60
CA LEU A 156 -12.20 50.40 -5.01
C LEU A 156 -12.55 48.96 -5.40
N LEU A 157 -12.33 48.58 -6.66
CA LEU A 157 -12.55 47.19 -7.10
C LEU A 157 -11.65 46.21 -6.36
N ARG A 158 -10.38 46.57 -6.12
CA ARG A 158 -9.44 45.74 -5.35
C ARG A 158 -9.82 45.58 -3.88
N ARG A 159 -10.65 46.48 -3.34
CA ARG A 159 -11.17 46.38 -1.97
C ARG A 159 -12.42 45.49 -1.90
N ASN A 160 -13.15 45.34 -3.00
CA ASN A 160 -14.35 44.52 -3.09
C ASN A 160 -14.08 43.05 -2.69
N HIS A 161 -14.92 42.54 -1.79
CA HIS A 161 -14.82 41.17 -1.25
C HIS A 161 -14.89 40.11 -2.36
N TRP A 162 -15.85 40.20 -3.27
CA TRP A 162 -16.04 39.23 -4.35
C TRP A 162 -14.92 39.26 -5.38
N HIS A 163 -14.32 40.43 -5.65
CA HIS A 163 -13.14 40.54 -6.51
C HIS A 163 -11.94 39.78 -5.92
N LYS A 164 -11.70 39.96 -4.61
CA LYS A 164 -10.68 39.20 -3.88
C LYS A 164 -10.97 37.71 -3.88
N GLN A 165 -12.23 37.31 -3.65
CA GLN A 165 -12.63 35.91 -3.62
C GLN A 165 -12.45 35.23 -4.98
N VAL A 166 -12.89 35.86 -6.09
CA VAL A 166 -12.66 35.34 -7.46
C VAL A 166 -11.16 35.18 -7.71
N SER A 167 -10.36 36.19 -7.38
CA SER A 167 -8.91 36.17 -7.60
C SER A 167 -8.23 35.03 -6.83
N LEU A 168 -8.62 34.84 -5.56
CA LEU A 168 -8.09 33.78 -4.71
C LEU A 168 -8.53 32.39 -5.17
N THR A 169 -9.81 32.19 -5.50
CA THR A 169 -10.32 30.91 -5.99
C THR A 169 -9.68 30.52 -7.33
N LEU A 170 -9.46 31.49 -8.24
CA LEU A 170 -8.71 31.25 -9.48
C LEU A 170 -7.26 30.83 -9.21
N LEU A 171 -6.56 31.52 -8.29
CA LEU A 171 -5.20 31.17 -7.92
C LEU A 171 -5.10 29.75 -7.35
N ILE A 172 -5.99 29.39 -6.42
CA ILE A 172 -6.04 28.05 -5.83
C ILE A 172 -6.33 27.00 -6.90
N THR A 173 -7.30 27.26 -7.79
CA THR A 173 -7.68 26.32 -8.85
C THR A 173 -6.53 26.12 -9.83
N GLN A 174 -5.84 27.20 -10.22
CA GLN A 174 -4.66 27.15 -11.08
C GLN A 174 -3.54 26.33 -10.42
N SER A 175 -3.21 26.60 -9.16
CA SER A 175 -2.20 25.85 -8.41
C SER A 175 -2.52 24.36 -8.38
N ASN A 176 -3.77 23.98 -8.09
CA ASN A 176 -4.16 22.57 -8.05
C ASN A 176 -4.10 21.91 -9.44
N ILE A 177 -4.45 22.62 -10.52
CA ILE A 177 -4.30 22.10 -11.88
C ILE A 177 -2.83 21.87 -12.22
N GLU A 178 -1.96 22.81 -11.86
CA GLU A 178 -0.50 22.69 -12.05
C GLU A 178 0.09 21.54 -11.21
N ASP A 179 -0.37 21.40 -9.97
CA ASP A 179 0.03 20.29 -9.09
C ASP A 179 -0.43 18.94 -9.65
N PHE A 180 -1.66 18.85 -10.18
CA PHE A 180 -2.15 17.64 -10.85
C PHE A 180 -1.41 17.36 -12.15
N GLU A 181 -1.11 18.38 -12.96
CA GLU A 181 -0.33 18.22 -14.20
C GLU A 181 1.11 17.80 -13.92
N SER A 182 1.66 18.13 -12.73
CA SER A 182 2.98 17.69 -12.34
C SER A 182 3.06 16.17 -12.11
N ASP A 183 4.06 15.52 -12.72
CA ASP A 183 4.18 14.05 -12.72
C ASP A 183 4.26 13.42 -11.32
N CYS A 184 4.63 14.20 -10.29
CA CYS A 184 4.79 13.69 -8.93
C CYS A 184 3.47 13.27 -8.25
N PHE A 185 2.32 13.73 -8.77
CA PHE A 185 1.01 13.34 -8.26
C PHE A 185 0.16 12.60 -9.30
N ALA A 186 0.68 12.35 -10.50
CA ALA A 186 -0.09 11.78 -11.60
C ALA A 186 -0.31 10.27 -11.45
N CYS A 187 0.59 9.54 -10.78
CA CYS A 187 0.57 8.09 -10.79
C CYS A 187 0.57 7.45 -9.40
N ALA A 188 -0.11 6.30 -9.27
CA ALA A 188 -0.04 5.43 -8.10
C ALA A 188 0.17 3.96 -8.50
N ILE A 189 0.72 3.17 -7.59
CA ILE A 189 0.98 1.75 -7.80
C ILE A 189 -0.13 0.94 -7.14
N ASN A 190 -0.69 -0.03 -7.85
CA ASN A 190 -1.70 -0.95 -7.33
C ASN A 190 -1.08 -1.94 -6.32
N GLU A 191 -1.73 -2.09 -5.16
CA GLU A 191 -1.35 -3.05 -4.10
C GLU A 191 -1.16 -4.52 -4.54
N GLN A 192 -1.77 -4.94 -5.66
CA GLN A 192 -1.63 -6.30 -6.17
C GLN A 192 -0.17 -6.66 -6.47
N ILE A 193 0.68 -5.65 -6.74
CA ILE A 193 2.12 -5.84 -6.93
C ILE A 193 2.78 -6.58 -5.76
N LEU A 194 2.31 -6.35 -4.53
CA LEU A 194 2.89 -6.93 -3.32
C LEU A 194 2.73 -8.47 -3.28
N LYS A 195 1.74 -9.01 -3.99
CA LYS A 195 1.49 -10.46 -4.09
C LYS A 195 2.46 -11.17 -5.03
N LEU A 196 3.16 -10.44 -5.88
CA LEU A 196 4.03 -11.01 -6.91
C LEU A 196 5.35 -11.50 -6.31
N LYS A 197 5.57 -12.81 -6.34
CA LYS A 197 6.76 -13.46 -5.74
C LYS A 197 8.12 -12.93 -6.22
N PHE A 198 8.17 -12.26 -7.37
CA PHE A 198 9.40 -11.67 -7.88
C PHE A 198 9.69 -10.25 -7.36
N ILE A 199 8.72 -9.56 -6.76
CA ILE A 199 8.97 -8.29 -6.09
C ILE A 199 9.77 -8.58 -4.83
N THR A 200 11.03 -8.13 -4.82
CA THR A 200 11.96 -8.24 -3.69
C THR A 200 11.98 -6.94 -2.91
N LEU A 201 12.58 -6.94 -1.71
CA LEU A 201 12.72 -5.69 -0.93
C LEU A 201 13.46 -4.59 -1.70
N PRO A 202 14.57 -4.85 -2.41
CA PRO A 202 15.21 -3.80 -3.21
C PRO A 202 14.33 -3.26 -4.34
N ILE A 203 13.53 -4.10 -5.01
CA ILE A 203 12.58 -3.61 -6.02
C ILE A 203 11.51 -2.76 -5.34
N LEU A 204 11.00 -3.19 -4.19
CA LEU A 204 10.01 -2.44 -3.43
C LEU A 204 10.57 -1.07 -3.00
N ASP A 205 11.83 -1.04 -2.57
CA ASP A 205 12.56 0.17 -2.23
C ASP A 205 12.70 1.08 -3.44
N GLU A 206 13.09 0.53 -4.59
CA GLU A 206 13.15 1.29 -5.83
C GLU A 206 11.76 1.83 -6.19
N LEU A 207 10.69 1.06 -6.06
CA LEU A 207 9.34 1.55 -6.32
C LEU A 207 8.94 2.71 -5.40
N PHE A 208 9.28 2.64 -4.11
CA PHE A 208 8.96 3.70 -3.16
C PHE A 208 9.87 4.93 -3.26
N HIS A 209 11.12 4.77 -3.70
CA HIS A 209 12.09 5.87 -3.82
C HIS A 209 12.17 6.47 -5.22
N SER A 210 11.73 5.76 -6.26
CA SER A 210 12.22 6.07 -7.59
C SER A 210 11.51 7.23 -8.28
N ARG A 211 12.35 8.17 -8.69
CA ARG A 211 12.22 9.00 -9.90
C ARG A 211 12.05 8.17 -11.19
N VAL A 212 12.16 6.84 -11.14
CA VAL A 212 12.12 5.92 -12.28
C VAL A 212 10.69 5.61 -12.72
N MET A 213 9.69 5.68 -11.83
CA MET A 213 8.27 5.57 -12.22
C MET A 213 7.67 6.89 -12.71
N VAL A 214 8.39 7.99 -12.52
CA VAL A 214 8.06 9.33 -13.00
C VAL A 214 8.64 9.47 -14.42
N THR A 215 7.80 9.39 -15.45
CA THR A 215 8.21 9.72 -16.81
C THR A 215 8.25 11.24 -16.98
N GLY A 216 9.25 11.89 -16.41
CA GLY A 216 9.37 13.34 -16.49
C GLY A 216 10.72 13.87 -16.04
N ASN A 217 11.36 14.69 -16.87
CA ASN A 217 12.56 15.45 -16.53
C ASN A 217 12.20 16.55 -15.52
N ILE A 218 11.96 16.21 -14.26
CA ILE A 218 11.94 17.21 -13.17
C ILE A 218 13.35 17.30 -12.63
N ALA A 219 14.20 18.03 -13.37
CA ALA A 219 15.45 18.53 -12.84
C ALA A 219 15.11 19.62 -11.80
N GLY A 220 15.46 19.40 -10.53
CA GLY A 220 15.68 20.51 -9.59
C GLY A 220 14.63 20.79 -8.52
N LYS A 221 13.59 19.98 -8.34
CA LYS A 221 12.82 19.98 -7.08
C LYS A 221 13.03 18.65 -6.37
N GLU A 222 13.57 18.70 -5.16
CA GLU A 222 13.50 17.60 -4.19
C GLU A 222 12.05 17.46 -3.71
N THR A 223 11.13 17.16 -4.62
CA THR A 223 9.80 16.71 -4.20
C THR A 223 9.98 15.31 -3.67
N SER A 224 9.69 15.16 -2.38
CA SER A 224 9.56 13.91 -1.63
C SER A 224 8.38 13.04 -2.14
N SER A 225 8.10 13.06 -3.45
CA SER A 225 7.03 12.30 -4.07
C SER A 225 7.40 10.83 -4.11
N ARG A 226 7.06 10.15 -3.01
CA ARG A 226 7.12 8.70 -2.91
C ARG A 226 5.94 8.14 -3.68
N ALA A 227 6.17 7.23 -4.62
CA ALA A 227 5.08 6.52 -5.27
C ALA A 227 4.23 5.84 -4.18
N SER A 228 2.92 6.04 -4.23
CA SER A 228 2.00 5.46 -3.25
C SER A 228 1.52 4.11 -3.77
N ILE A 229 1.63 3.08 -2.93
CA ILE A 229 0.92 1.81 -3.14
C ILE A 229 -0.48 1.97 -2.57
N ILE A 230 -1.50 1.84 -3.41
CA ILE A 230 -2.90 2.05 -3.05
C ILE A 230 -3.79 0.89 -3.52
N THR A 231 -4.95 0.73 -2.90
CA THR A 231 -5.97 -0.21 -3.34
C THR A 231 -6.62 0.28 -4.65
N TYR A 232 -7.22 -0.63 -5.41
CA TYR A 232 -7.98 -0.25 -6.60
C TYR A 232 -9.14 0.72 -6.26
N ASP A 233 -9.81 0.50 -5.13
CA ASP A 233 -10.90 1.37 -4.68
C ASP A 233 -10.39 2.78 -4.31
N ASN A 234 -9.23 2.88 -3.65
CA ASN A 234 -8.63 4.17 -3.31
C ASN A 234 -8.14 4.90 -4.56
N TYR A 235 -7.59 4.16 -5.53
CA TYR A 235 -7.25 4.69 -6.86
C TYR A 235 -8.47 5.34 -7.53
N LEU A 236 -9.57 4.58 -7.63
CA LEU A 236 -10.81 5.08 -8.23
C LEU A 236 -11.39 6.26 -7.46
N SER A 237 -11.35 6.19 -6.13
CA SER A 237 -11.82 7.27 -5.26
C SER A 237 -11.02 8.55 -5.46
N GLU A 238 -9.69 8.49 -5.49
CA GLU A 238 -8.84 9.67 -5.72
C GLU A 238 -9.11 10.29 -7.09
N MET A 239 -9.17 9.47 -8.13
CA MET A 239 -9.44 9.91 -9.50
C MET A 239 -10.83 10.59 -9.61
N LYS A 240 -11.85 10.05 -8.94
CA LYS A 240 -13.19 10.68 -8.81
C LYS A 240 -13.09 11.99 -8.02
N SER A 241 -12.39 12.01 -6.89
CA SER A 241 -12.23 13.19 -6.02
C SER A 241 -11.57 14.36 -6.73
N ARG A 242 -10.53 14.13 -7.54
CA ARG A 242 -9.85 15.21 -8.30
C ARG A 242 -10.78 15.91 -9.28
N LEU A 243 -11.52 15.13 -10.07
CA LEU A 243 -12.50 15.70 -11.01
C LEU A 243 -13.63 16.41 -10.27
N LYS A 244 -14.14 15.81 -9.18
CA LYS A 244 -15.20 16.40 -8.36
C LYS A 244 -14.75 17.73 -7.74
N PHE A 245 -13.54 17.79 -7.21
CA PHE A 245 -12.93 19.01 -6.69
C PHE A 245 -12.89 20.12 -7.75
N LEU A 246 -12.41 19.82 -8.95
CA LEU A 246 -12.32 20.81 -10.03
C LEU A 246 -13.70 21.31 -10.47
N ARG A 247 -14.72 20.43 -10.54
CA ARG A 247 -16.11 20.85 -10.81
C ARG A 247 -16.63 21.82 -9.75
N ILE A 248 -16.45 21.49 -8.48
CA ILE A 248 -16.80 22.36 -7.36
C ILE A 248 -16.08 23.70 -7.48
N LYS A 249 -14.80 23.70 -7.85
CA LYS A 249 -14.04 24.94 -8.02
C LYS A 249 -14.54 25.81 -9.16
N PHE A 250 -14.90 25.24 -10.31
CA PHE A 250 -15.48 26.03 -11.39
C PHE A 250 -16.90 26.53 -11.06
N GLN A 251 -17.69 25.76 -10.31
CA GLN A 251 -18.97 26.23 -9.74
C GLN A 251 -18.73 27.41 -8.78
N GLU A 252 -17.74 27.29 -7.89
CA GLU A 252 -17.37 28.36 -6.94
C GLU A 252 -16.95 29.63 -7.68
N ILE A 253 -16.12 29.50 -8.72
CA ILE A 253 -15.71 30.62 -9.57
C ILE A 253 -16.94 31.27 -10.24
N SER A 254 -17.85 30.48 -10.82
CA SER A 254 -19.06 30.99 -11.46
C SER A 254 -19.94 31.77 -10.49
N PHE A 255 -20.20 31.21 -9.31
CA PHE A 255 -20.96 31.87 -8.25
C PHE A 255 -20.33 33.20 -7.82
N CYS A 256 -19.02 33.22 -7.58
CA CYS A 256 -18.32 34.43 -7.21
C CYS A 256 -18.35 35.49 -8.32
N PHE A 257 -18.31 35.08 -9.60
CA PHE A 257 -18.46 36.01 -10.72
C PHE A 257 -19.86 36.63 -10.80
N GLU A 258 -20.93 35.87 -10.56
CA GLU A 258 -22.29 36.41 -10.52
C GLU A 258 -22.46 37.46 -9.42
N LYS A 259 -21.89 37.19 -8.24
CA LYS A 259 -21.89 38.14 -7.12
C LYS A 259 -21.06 39.39 -7.42
N LEU A 260 -19.90 39.22 -8.07
CA LEU A 260 -19.06 40.33 -8.50
C LEU A 260 -19.75 41.18 -9.56
N ASP A 261 -20.35 40.57 -10.58
CA ASP A 261 -21.09 41.29 -11.64
C ASP A 261 -22.25 42.08 -11.02
N HIS A 262 -23.01 41.51 -10.07
CA HIS A 262 -24.05 42.22 -9.34
C HIS A 262 -23.49 43.39 -8.50
N ALA A 263 -22.40 43.18 -7.77
CA ALA A 263 -21.78 44.22 -6.96
C ALA A 263 -21.27 45.39 -7.81
N VAL A 264 -20.70 45.08 -8.99
CA VAL A 264 -20.24 46.07 -9.97
C VAL A 264 -21.40 46.85 -10.57
N VAL A 265 -22.50 46.19 -10.95
CA VAL A 265 -23.69 46.87 -11.51
C VAL A 265 -24.38 47.76 -10.47
N CYS A 266 -24.45 47.31 -9.22
CA CYS A 266 -25.12 48.03 -8.15
C CYS A 266 -24.22 49.05 -7.41
N ASN A 267 -22.95 49.20 -7.79
CA ASN A 267 -21.95 50.02 -7.08
C ASN A 267 -21.93 49.74 -5.57
N PHE A 268 -22.06 48.46 -5.21
CA PHE A 268 -22.25 48.04 -3.83
C PHE A 268 -20.92 47.55 -3.25
N GLU A 269 -20.38 48.27 -2.27
CA GLU A 269 -19.36 47.73 -1.36
C GLU A 269 -20.09 46.87 -0.33
N GLU A 270 -20.21 45.57 -0.57
CA GLU A 270 -20.63 44.65 0.50
C GLU A 270 -19.60 44.75 1.62
N SER A 271 -20.03 45.27 2.77
CA SER A 271 -19.27 45.19 4.01
C SER A 271 -19.12 43.72 4.42
N ASP A 272 -17.99 43.36 5.05
CA ASP A 272 -17.56 42.03 5.55
C ASP A 272 -18.58 41.29 6.48
N SER A 273 -19.84 41.72 6.52
CA SER A 273 -20.94 41.20 7.33
C SER A 273 -21.45 39.80 6.94
N LEU A 274 -20.97 39.19 5.84
CA LEU A 274 -21.19 37.77 5.52
C LEU A 274 -20.28 36.81 6.35
N SER A 275 -19.80 37.28 7.51
CA SER A 275 -18.96 36.52 8.43
C SER A 275 -19.63 35.33 9.13
N GLN A 276 -20.87 34.93 8.80
CA GLN A 276 -21.56 33.85 9.53
C GLN A 276 -21.87 32.63 8.65
N ASP A 277 -21.25 31.50 9.06
CA ASP A 277 -21.33 30.11 8.57
C ASP A 277 -20.69 29.78 7.22
N SER A 278 -19.54 29.10 7.27
CA SER A 278 -18.99 28.33 6.14
C SER A 278 -19.99 27.29 5.62
N ASP A 279 -20.83 26.75 6.51
CA ASP A 279 -21.87 25.78 6.17
C ASP A 279 -22.98 26.39 5.30
N ARG A 280 -23.31 27.68 5.50
CA ARG A 280 -24.28 28.39 4.65
C ARG A 280 -23.71 28.66 3.26
N TYR A 281 -22.45 29.09 3.17
CA TYR A 281 -21.75 29.27 1.90
C TYR A 281 -21.68 27.95 1.11
N LEU A 282 -21.36 26.86 1.80
CA LEU A 282 -21.36 25.51 1.23
C LEU A 282 -22.73 25.09 0.72
N THR A 283 -23.78 25.34 1.51
CA THR A 283 -25.15 25.00 1.12
C THR A 283 -25.58 25.79 -0.13
N GLN A 284 -25.21 27.07 -0.21
CA GLN A 284 -25.49 27.91 -1.39
C GLN A 284 -24.71 27.42 -2.62
N LEU A 285 -23.44 27.04 -2.45
CA LEU A 285 -22.61 26.52 -3.53
C LEU A 285 -23.14 25.19 -4.07
N GLN A 286 -23.60 24.29 -3.19
CA GLN A 286 -24.16 23.00 -3.60
C GLN A 286 -25.49 23.14 -4.37
N GLN A 287 -26.22 24.24 -4.17
CA GLN A 287 -27.45 24.56 -4.88
C GLN A 287 -27.20 25.36 -6.18
N HIS A 288 -25.96 25.78 -6.42
CA HIS A 288 -25.59 26.60 -7.56
C HIS A 288 -25.07 25.73 -8.72
N GLU A 289 -25.65 25.92 -9.90
CA GLU A 289 -25.17 25.30 -11.13
C GLU A 289 -24.28 26.26 -11.91
N GLU A 290 -23.14 25.76 -12.38
CA GLU A 290 -22.22 26.56 -13.19
C GLU A 290 -22.91 27.07 -14.46
N ILE A 291 -22.85 28.39 -14.72
CA ILE A 291 -23.39 28.94 -15.96
C ILE A 291 -22.41 28.66 -17.10
N ILE A 292 -22.79 27.72 -17.98
CA ILE A 292 -22.04 27.35 -19.17
C ILE A 292 -22.34 28.37 -20.29
N LEU A 293 -21.41 29.29 -20.53
CA LEU A 293 -21.47 30.29 -21.61
C LEU A 293 -20.55 29.91 -22.78
N GLU A 294 -20.69 30.63 -23.90
CA GLU A 294 -19.83 30.42 -25.08
C GLU A 294 -18.35 30.63 -24.72
N GLY A 295 -17.52 29.63 -25.00
CA GLY A 295 -16.10 29.59 -24.61
C GLY A 295 -15.80 28.96 -23.24
N ASN A 296 -16.82 28.69 -22.42
CA ASN A 296 -16.70 27.90 -21.19
C ASN A 296 -17.14 26.45 -21.46
N HIS A 297 -16.20 25.58 -21.84
CA HIS A 297 -16.53 24.17 -22.11
C HIS A 297 -16.85 23.40 -20.82
N PRO A 298 -17.90 22.55 -20.81
CA PRO A 298 -18.19 21.71 -19.66
C PRO A 298 -17.08 20.67 -19.45
N LEU A 299 -16.87 20.28 -18.20
CA LEU A 299 -16.02 19.15 -17.87
C LEU A 299 -16.74 17.85 -18.24
N VAL A 300 -15.98 16.84 -18.70
CA VAL A 300 -16.52 15.52 -19.10
C VAL A 300 -17.31 14.90 -17.96
N GLU A 301 -18.51 14.40 -18.27
CA GLU A 301 -19.34 13.62 -17.35
C GLU A 301 -19.00 12.13 -17.42
N TYR A 302 -18.93 11.50 -16.26
CA TYR A 302 -18.70 10.06 -16.12
C TYR A 302 -19.89 9.48 -15.36
N ASP A 303 -20.45 8.38 -15.87
CA ASP A 303 -21.50 7.60 -15.20
C ASP A 303 -20.90 6.83 -14.02
N ASP A 304 -20.78 7.53 -12.90
CA ASP A 304 -20.15 7.03 -11.69
C ASP A 304 -21.11 6.33 -10.73
N GLU A 305 -22.43 6.58 -10.86
CA GLU A 305 -23.46 6.10 -9.92
C GLU A 305 -23.82 4.62 -10.12
N ASN A 306 -23.48 4.04 -11.28
CA ASN A 306 -23.94 2.69 -11.64
C ASN A 306 -22.88 1.59 -11.55
N ARG A 307 -21.64 1.88 -11.12
CA ARG A 307 -20.52 0.94 -11.32
C ARG A 307 -19.81 0.40 -10.08
N ILE A 308 -20.03 0.92 -8.86
CA ILE A 308 -19.31 0.42 -7.66
C ILE A 308 -20.22 0.44 -6.42
N PRO A 309 -20.73 -0.71 -5.96
CA PRO A 309 -21.55 -0.74 -4.75
C PRO A 309 -20.73 -0.34 -3.50
N GLY A 310 -21.20 0.68 -2.76
CA GLY A 310 -20.83 0.86 -1.34
C GLY A 310 -19.88 2.01 -0.96
N LYS A 311 -19.48 2.89 -1.88
CA LYS A 311 -18.67 4.10 -1.56
C LYS A 311 -19.12 5.37 -2.32
N ASP A 312 -20.34 5.38 -2.88
CA ASP A 312 -20.76 6.38 -3.87
C ASP A 312 -21.38 7.66 -3.30
N GLN A 313 -20.89 8.14 -2.16
CA GLN A 313 -20.98 9.56 -1.83
C GLN A 313 -19.64 10.01 -1.27
N ILE A 314 -18.70 10.34 -2.15
CA ILE A 314 -17.53 11.10 -1.72
C ILE A 314 -18.07 12.47 -1.30
N GLU A 315 -18.39 12.62 -0.02
CA GLU A 315 -18.94 13.86 0.52
C GLU A 315 -17.97 15.02 0.29
N PHE A 316 -18.52 16.22 0.09
CA PHE A 316 -17.74 17.44 -0.15
C PHE A 316 -16.63 17.62 0.90
N GLN A 317 -16.94 17.35 2.16
CA GLN A 317 -16.04 17.50 3.31
C GLN A 317 -14.83 16.54 3.22
N ASN A 318 -14.94 15.45 2.48
CA ASN A 318 -13.84 14.49 2.28
C ASN A 318 -12.88 14.90 1.16
N VAL A 319 -13.26 15.86 0.31
CA VAL A 319 -12.50 16.29 -0.88
C VAL A 319 -11.79 17.63 -0.64
N VAL A 320 -12.15 18.30 0.45
CA VAL A 320 -11.82 19.70 0.66
C VAL A 320 -11.29 19.93 2.08
N GLN A 321 -10.17 20.66 2.19
CA GLN A 321 -9.69 21.21 3.47
C GLN A 321 -9.86 22.73 3.47
N ASN A 322 -10.20 23.31 4.63
CA ASN A 322 -10.19 24.76 4.82
C ASN A 322 -8.73 25.24 4.79
N ALA A 323 -8.38 26.01 3.76
CA ALA A 323 -7.02 26.46 3.55
C ALA A 323 -6.65 27.67 4.40
N ASP A 324 -7.62 28.54 4.76
CA ASP A 324 -7.34 29.81 5.45
C ASP A 324 -8.59 30.48 6.05
N SER A 325 -8.35 31.59 6.77
CA SER A 325 -9.35 32.52 7.34
C SER A 325 -10.35 33.11 6.34
N PHE A 326 -10.09 32.98 5.03
CA PHE A 326 -10.97 33.40 3.92
C PHE A 326 -11.93 32.29 3.44
N LYS A 327 -12.10 31.19 4.19
CA LYS A 327 -13.04 30.09 3.86
C LYS A 327 -12.84 29.49 2.46
N THR A 328 -11.60 29.45 1.99
CA THR A 328 -11.28 28.82 0.71
C THR A 328 -10.94 27.35 0.87
N PHE A 329 -11.36 26.59 -0.14
CA PHE A 329 -11.26 25.14 -0.17
C PHE A 329 -10.02 24.68 -0.93
N ALA A 330 -9.11 23.96 -0.30
CA ALA A 330 -7.99 23.26 -0.94
C ALA A 330 -8.30 21.77 -1.13
N PHE A 331 -7.64 21.12 -2.09
CA PHE A 331 -7.86 19.69 -2.34
C PHE A 331 -7.35 18.82 -1.19
N ASN A 332 -8.22 17.97 -0.65
CA ASN A 332 -7.88 16.94 0.33
C ASN A 332 -7.53 15.64 -0.39
N SER A 333 -6.23 15.40 -0.66
CA SER A 333 -5.83 14.14 -1.29
C SER A 333 -5.94 12.99 -0.30
N ILE A 334 -6.64 11.92 -0.70
CA ILE A 334 -6.75 10.67 0.05
C ILE A 334 -5.39 9.96 0.09
N ILE A 335 -4.52 10.28 -0.88
CA ILE A 335 -3.19 9.69 -1.04
C ILE A 335 -2.11 10.44 -0.24
N VAL A 336 -2.34 11.70 0.12
CA VAL A 336 -1.35 12.51 0.86
C VAL A 336 -1.58 12.46 2.39
N SER A 337 -2.58 11.74 2.87
CA SER A 337 -2.81 11.56 4.32
C SER A 337 -1.55 11.05 5.03
N ASP A 338 -1.23 11.63 6.19
CA ASP A 338 -0.07 11.28 7.03
C ASP A 338 -0.02 9.81 7.49
N SER A 339 -1.10 9.05 7.28
CA SER A 339 -1.22 7.66 7.70
C SER A 339 -1.98 6.80 6.67
N LYS A 340 -1.27 6.23 5.68
CA LYS A 340 -1.90 5.35 4.68
C LYS A 340 -2.23 3.98 5.27
N PRO A 341 -3.46 3.46 5.21
CA PRO A 341 -3.76 2.13 5.75
C PRO A 341 -3.01 1.04 4.97
N LEU A 342 -2.67 -0.05 5.66
CA LEU A 342 -2.14 -1.24 4.99
C LEU A 342 -3.20 -1.84 4.03
N PRO A 343 -2.78 -2.51 2.95
CA PRO A 343 -3.65 -3.31 2.09
C PRO A 343 -4.58 -4.23 2.89
N SER A 344 -5.89 -4.18 2.61
CA SER A 344 -6.90 -4.92 3.38
C SER A 344 -6.69 -6.43 3.38
N TRP A 345 -6.10 -6.97 2.31
CA TRP A 345 -5.76 -8.40 2.24
C TRP A 345 -4.61 -8.78 3.17
N ILE A 346 -3.68 -7.87 3.48
CA ILE A 346 -2.63 -8.08 4.49
C ILE A 346 -3.28 -8.11 5.88
N LEU A 347 -4.16 -7.14 6.15
CA LEU A 347 -4.87 -7.05 7.43
C LEU A 347 -5.74 -8.29 7.68
N ARG A 348 -6.49 -8.75 6.67
CA ARG A 348 -7.36 -9.93 6.79
C ARG A 348 -6.62 -11.27 6.88
N LYS A 349 -5.49 -11.41 6.18
CA LYS A 349 -4.73 -12.66 6.16
C LYS A 349 -3.67 -12.74 7.26
N GLY A 350 -3.29 -11.60 7.84
CA GLY A 350 -2.15 -11.55 8.75
C GLY A 350 -0.82 -11.87 8.06
N ILE A 351 0.20 -12.02 8.89
CA ILE A 351 1.57 -12.33 8.47
C ILE A 351 1.71 -13.85 8.34
N THR A 352 1.61 -14.33 7.10
CA THR A 352 1.71 -15.77 6.76
C THR A 352 3.10 -16.19 6.27
N SER A 353 4.02 -15.24 6.08
CA SER A 353 5.38 -15.53 5.62
C SER A 353 6.36 -14.42 6.01
N ILE A 354 7.65 -14.74 6.11
CA ILE A 354 8.72 -13.75 6.37
C ILE A 354 8.72 -12.64 5.32
N ARG A 355 8.36 -12.97 4.08
CA ARG A 355 8.18 -12.00 3.00
C ARG A 355 7.11 -10.96 3.33
N ILE A 356 5.95 -11.39 3.84
CA ILE A 356 4.87 -10.45 4.20
C ILE A 356 5.28 -9.60 5.39
N PHE A 357 5.94 -10.20 6.39
CA PHE A 357 6.52 -9.46 7.52
C PHE A 357 7.44 -8.33 7.02
N GLN A 358 8.39 -8.66 6.15
CA GLN A 358 9.34 -7.71 5.56
C GLN A 358 8.64 -6.62 4.73
N ILE A 359 7.58 -6.96 3.98
CA ILE A 359 6.78 -5.97 3.24
C ILE A 359 6.13 -4.99 4.22
N VAL A 360 5.49 -5.49 5.29
CA VAL A 360 4.80 -4.64 6.28
C VAL A 360 5.79 -3.74 7.02
N GLU A 361 6.92 -4.29 7.47
CA GLU A 361 8.00 -3.52 8.09
C GLU A 361 8.49 -2.40 7.16
N ARG A 362 8.65 -2.72 5.87
CA ARG A 362 9.09 -1.74 4.90
C ARG A 362 8.03 -0.67 4.63
N MET A 363 6.76 -1.04 4.50
CA MET A 363 5.65 -0.10 4.38
C MET A 363 5.54 0.84 5.59
N LYS A 364 5.75 0.33 6.82
CA LYS A 364 5.84 1.17 8.03
C LYS A 364 6.89 2.26 7.90
N SER A 365 8.08 1.93 7.38
CA SER A 365 9.16 2.91 7.15
C SER A 365 8.80 4.01 6.12
N PHE A 366 7.78 3.79 5.29
CA PHE A 366 7.28 4.75 4.30
C PHE A 366 6.03 5.52 4.75
N GLY A 367 5.63 5.43 6.02
CA GLY A 367 4.51 6.18 6.58
C GLY A 367 3.14 5.50 6.43
N TYR A 368 3.11 4.18 6.20
CA TYR A 368 1.85 3.44 6.29
C TYR A 368 1.45 3.26 7.75
N SER A 369 0.19 3.57 8.03
CA SER A 369 -0.47 3.42 9.31
C SER A 369 -0.63 1.96 9.69
N LEU A 370 -0.31 1.66 10.94
CA LEU A 370 -0.67 0.42 11.62
C LEU A 370 -1.80 0.66 12.62
N SER A 371 -2.69 1.62 12.35
CA SER A 371 -3.87 1.88 13.19
C SER A 371 -4.76 0.65 13.36
N GLU A 372 -4.78 -0.26 12.38
CA GLU A 372 -5.47 -1.55 12.42
C GLU A 372 -4.53 -2.70 12.86
N SER A 373 -3.54 -2.41 13.72
CA SER A 373 -2.57 -3.41 14.22
C SER A 373 -3.22 -4.57 14.96
N GLU A 374 -4.36 -4.33 15.61
CA GLU A 374 -5.13 -5.37 16.29
C GLU A 374 -5.63 -6.44 15.32
N SER A 375 -6.26 -6.03 14.22
CA SER A 375 -6.73 -6.95 13.17
C SER A 375 -5.56 -7.69 12.51
N LEU A 376 -4.45 -7.00 12.27
CA LEU A 376 -3.24 -7.61 11.72
C LEU A 376 -2.66 -8.68 12.67
N LEU A 377 -2.57 -8.37 13.97
CA LEU A 377 -2.04 -9.30 14.96
C LEU A 377 -2.98 -10.50 15.14
N SER A 378 -4.28 -10.26 15.33
CA SER A 378 -5.29 -11.32 15.48
C SER A 378 -5.25 -12.29 14.30
N ALA A 379 -5.30 -11.77 13.06
CA ALA A 379 -5.19 -12.61 11.87
C ALA A 379 -3.84 -13.32 11.77
N SER A 380 -2.75 -12.70 12.26
CA SER A 380 -1.44 -13.35 12.30
C SER A 380 -1.44 -14.52 13.28
N LEU A 381 -1.95 -14.35 14.50
CA LEU A 381 -2.04 -15.39 15.53
C LEU A 381 -2.90 -16.57 15.10
N ASP A 382 -4.00 -16.30 14.39
CA ASP A 382 -4.84 -17.37 13.84
C ASP A 382 -4.08 -18.31 12.90
N ASN A 383 -3.13 -17.81 12.12
CA ASN A 383 -2.31 -18.67 11.27
C ASN A 383 -1.38 -19.59 12.08
N PHE A 384 -1.00 -19.19 13.30
CA PHE A 384 -0.15 -19.98 14.19
C PHE A 384 -0.93 -21.02 15.01
N ARG A 385 -2.24 -21.19 14.79
CA ARG A 385 -2.98 -22.29 15.42
C ARG A 385 -2.43 -23.66 14.96
N PRO A 386 -2.47 -24.71 15.79
CA PRO A 386 -1.88 -26.02 15.48
C PRO A 386 -2.35 -26.66 14.17
N ASN A 387 -3.58 -26.36 13.73
CA ASN A 387 -4.17 -26.86 12.49
C ASN A 387 -3.74 -26.10 11.24
N LEU A 388 -3.14 -24.91 11.38
CA LEU A 388 -2.74 -24.02 10.29
C LEU A 388 -1.23 -23.76 10.24
N ILE A 389 -0.51 -24.04 11.32
CA ILE A 389 0.92 -23.75 11.47
C ILE A 389 1.80 -24.43 10.40
N ASP A 390 1.40 -25.60 9.89
CA ASP A 390 2.11 -26.28 8.79
C ASP A 390 2.10 -25.48 7.47
N LEU A 391 1.22 -24.48 7.34
CA LEU A 391 1.14 -23.58 6.20
C LEU A 391 2.16 -22.43 6.30
N ILE A 392 2.78 -22.23 7.47
CA ILE A 392 3.77 -21.18 7.72
C ILE A 392 5.14 -21.80 7.91
N ASN A 393 6.16 -21.15 7.35
CA ASN A 393 7.55 -21.45 7.71
C ASN A 393 7.92 -20.77 9.03
N THR A 394 7.58 -21.42 10.16
CA THR A 394 7.88 -20.93 11.53
C THR A 394 9.37 -20.79 11.81
N ARG A 395 10.22 -21.42 11.00
CA ARG A 395 11.68 -21.26 11.09
C ARG A 395 12.19 -19.90 10.66
N GLU A 396 11.36 -19.08 10.02
CA GLU A 396 11.78 -17.79 9.45
C GLU A 396 11.08 -16.59 10.12
N ILE A 397 10.12 -16.81 11.00
CA ILE A 397 9.31 -15.75 11.63
C ILE A 397 9.24 -16.01 13.14
N SER A 398 9.49 -14.98 13.95
CA SER A 398 9.20 -15.02 15.38
C SER A 398 7.95 -14.21 15.67
N LEU A 399 7.03 -14.79 16.45
CA LEU A 399 5.83 -14.13 16.93
C LEU A 399 6.16 -12.91 17.81
N ALA A 400 7.21 -13.00 18.63
CA ALA A 400 7.65 -11.89 19.46
C ALA A 400 7.99 -10.62 18.66
N ASN A 401 8.50 -10.77 17.43
CA ASN A 401 8.80 -9.63 16.55
C ASN A 401 7.55 -8.97 15.96
N LEU A 402 6.39 -9.64 15.95
CA LEU A 402 5.15 -9.04 15.44
C LEU A 402 4.72 -7.84 16.29
N VAL A 403 5.07 -7.83 17.58
CA VAL A 403 4.83 -6.70 18.48
C VAL A 403 5.55 -5.45 18.01
N LEU A 404 6.74 -5.59 17.41
CA LEU A 404 7.53 -4.47 16.87
C LEU A 404 6.83 -3.77 15.69
N LEU A 405 5.87 -4.43 15.04
CA LEU A 405 5.10 -3.86 13.95
C LEU A 405 4.01 -2.91 14.45
N GLY A 406 3.43 -3.12 15.64
CA GLY A 406 2.37 -2.25 16.17
C GLY A 406 2.85 -0.84 16.58
N PRO A 407 1.93 0.13 16.72
CA PRO A 407 2.20 1.32 17.51
C PRO A 407 2.32 0.90 18.99
N MET A 408 3.52 1.06 19.55
CA MET A 408 3.86 0.67 20.94
C MET A 408 2.99 1.35 22.02
N SER A 409 2.10 2.27 21.66
CA SER A 409 1.25 3.03 22.58
C SER A 409 -0.21 2.58 22.64
N LYS A 410 -0.62 1.53 21.90
CA LYS A 410 -2.04 1.10 21.80
C LYS A 410 -2.22 -0.42 21.75
N VAL A 411 -1.68 -1.15 22.72
CA VAL A 411 -2.05 -2.57 22.92
C VAL A 411 -3.38 -2.63 23.66
N THR A 412 -4.34 -3.40 23.15
CA THR A 412 -5.67 -3.58 23.75
C THR A 412 -5.77 -4.92 24.48
N ASP A 413 -6.75 -5.06 25.39
CA ASP A 413 -7.03 -6.30 26.11
C ASP A 413 -7.22 -7.47 25.13
N LEU A 414 -7.93 -7.22 24.01
CA LEU A 414 -8.21 -8.25 23.01
C LEU A 414 -6.95 -8.80 22.35
N MET A 415 -5.94 -7.95 22.11
CA MET A 415 -4.65 -8.40 21.57
C MET A 415 -3.95 -9.37 22.53
N VAL A 416 -4.00 -9.10 23.83
CA VAL A 416 -3.42 -9.97 24.88
C VAL A 416 -4.23 -11.26 25.02
N ILE A 417 -5.57 -11.17 25.06
CA ILE A 417 -6.48 -12.32 25.16
C ILE A 417 -6.28 -13.28 23.98
N ASN A 418 -6.16 -12.79 22.75
CA ASN A 418 -5.88 -13.63 21.58
C ASN A 418 -4.54 -14.38 21.71
N ALA A 419 -3.53 -13.78 22.35
CA ALA A 419 -2.26 -14.45 22.61
C ALA A 419 -2.40 -15.50 23.75
N PHE A 420 -3.18 -15.21 24.79
CA PHE A 420 -3.52 -16.17 25.85
C PHE A 420 -4.30 -17.38 25.31
N GLU A 421 -5.28 -17.16 24.43
CA GLU A 421 -6.00 -18.22 23.72
C GLU A 421 -5.03 -19.15 23.00
N LEU A 422 -4.13 -18.58 22.21
CA LEU A 422 -3.14 -19.35 21.46
C LEU A 422 -2.22 -20.14 22.40
N PHE A 423 -1.74 -19.52 23.49
CA PHE A 423 -0.91 -20.20 24.48
C PHE A 423 -1.62 -21.38 25.14
N ASN A 424 -2.87 -21.20 25.57
CA ASN A 424 -3.67 -22.25 26.21
C ASN A 424 -3.92 -23.44 25.27
N ILE A 425 -4.10 -23.19 23.96
CA ILE A 425 -4.18 -24.27 22.96
C ILE A 425 -2.88 -25.10 22.95
N TYR A 426 -1.72 -24.44 23.00
CA TYR A 426 -0.43 -25.13 22.96
C TYR A 426 -0.03 -25.78 24.29
N GLU A 427 -0.58 -25.35 25.44
CA GLU A 427 -0.43 -26.10 26.71
C GLU A 427 -1.04 -27.51 26.62
N GLN A 428 -2.05 -27.69 25.78
CA GLN A 428 -2.81 -28.95 25.66
C GLN A 428 -2.32 -29.84 24.50
N GLU A 429 -1.42 -29.35 23.64
CA GLU A 429 -0.98 -30.01 22.41
C GLU A 429 0.46 -30.52 22.49
N ASP A 430 0.74 -31.66 21.85
CA ASP A 430 2.13 -32.10 21.65
C ASP A 430 2.84 -31.20 20.63
N CYS A 431 3.72 -30.35 21.15
CA CYS A 431 4.45 -29.36 20.39
C CYS A 431 5.74 -29.88 19.72
N SER A 432 6.15 -31.12 20.02
CA SER A 432 7.42 -31.69 19.52
C SER A 432 7.47 -31.77 17.98
N LYS A 433 6.30 -31.83 17.34
CA LYS A 433 6.12 -31.89 15.88
C LYS A 433 6.45 -30.59 15.13
N PHE A 434 6.44 -29.43 15.80
CA PHE A 434 6.51 -28.12 15.13
C PHE A 434 7.94 -27.54 14.97
N GLY A 435 8.96 -28.20 15.53
CA GLY A 435 10.36 -27.75 15.43
C GLY A 435 10.64 -26.46 16.21
N ARG A 436 11.76 -25.78 15.87
CA ARG A 436 12.21 -24.52 16.48
C ARG A 436 12.24 -23.39 15.46
N ASN A 437 11.98 -22.16 15.89
CA ASN A 437 12.04 -20.94 15.09
C ASN A 437 13.51 -20.50 14.82
N TYR A 438 13.70 -19.37 14.11
CA TYR A 438 15.07 -18.87 13.79
C TYR A 438 15.89 -18.49 15.02
N ALA A 439 15.22 -18.09 16.12
CA ALA A 439 15.85 -17.74 17.39
C ALA A 439 16.17 -18.98 18.24
N GLY A 440 15.81 -20.17 17.75
CA GLY A 440 16.00 -21.44 18.46
C GLY A 440 14.90 -21.77 19.46
N ASP A 441 13.85 -20.96 19.54
CA ASP A 441 12.71 -21.15 20.43
C ASP A 441 11.71 -22.15 19.84
N THR A 442 11.09 -22.93 20.70
CA THR A 442 9.88 -23.68 20.37
C THR A 442 8.68 -22.76 20.19
N VAL A 443 7.62 -23.24 19.54
CA VAL A 443 6.39 -22.46 19.34
C VAL A 443 5.80 -21.93 20.66
N PRO A 444 5.67 -22.74 21.74
CA PRO A 444 5.20 -22.22 23.03
C PRO A 444 6.10 -21.15 23.62
N GLU A 445 7.43 -21.30 23.53
CA GLU A 445 8.39 -20.31 24.03
C GLU A 445 8.27 -18.97 23.28
N ASP A 446 8.09 -19.00 21.96
CA ASP A 446 7.89 -17.80 21.14
C ASP A 446 6.55 -17.10 21.47
N ILE A 447 5.49 -17.87 21.72
CA ILE A 447 4.20 -17.33 22.19
C ILE A 447 4.34 -16.71 23.59
N SER A 448 5.08 -17.35 24.51
CA SER A 448 5.34 -16.77 25.84
C SER A 448 6.08 -15.45 25.74
N LYS A 449 7.08 -15.32 24.86
CA LYS A 449 7.78 -14.05 24.62
C LYS A 449 6.86 -12.98 24.04
N LEU A 450 6.00 -13.34 23.08
CA LEU A 450 4.95 -12.46 22.57
C LEU A 450 4.06 -11.94 23.70
N ILE A 451 3.56 -12.82 24.55
CA ILE A 451 2.71 -12.47 25.70
C ILE A 451 3.42 -11.48 26.62
N LEU A 452 4.67 -11.76 27.00
CA LEU A 452 5.44 -10.89 27.89
C LEU A 452 5.64 -9.50 27.28
N ASN A 453 5.94 -9.42 25.98
CA ASN A 453 6.09 -8.14 25.28
C ASN A 453 4.77 -7.36 25.22
N LEU A 454 3.65 -8.03 24.94
CA LEU A 454 2.33 -7.40 24.91
C LEU A 454 1.93 -6.87 26.29
N LEU A 455 2.11 -7.68 27.34
CA LEU A 455 1.81 -7.28 28.72
C LEU A 455 2.69 -6.12 29.17
N GLN A 456 4.00 -6.16 28.85
CA GLN A 456 4.91 -5.06 29.17
C GLN A 456 4.46 -3.74 28.53
N ILE A 457 4.01 -3.76 27.28
CA ILE A 457 3.49 -2.57 26.62
C ILE A 457 2.15 -2.15 27.23
N TYR A 458 1.26 -3.11 27.48
CA TYR A 458 -0.06 -2.88 28.04
C TYR A 458 -0.02 -2.18 29.40
N TYR A 459 0.75 -2.71 30.35
CA TYR A 459 0.88 -2.14 31.71
C TYR A 459 1.73 -0.87 31.78
N ASN A 460 2.53 -0.58 30.75
CA ASN A 460 3.25 0.69 30.63
C ASN A 460 2.37 1.83 30.07
N SER A 461 1.11 1.57 29.73
CA SER A 461 0.18 2.60 29.25
C SER A 461 -0.45 3.40 30.40
N ASP A 462 -0.78 4.67 30.17
CA ASP A 462 -1.25 5.58 31.24
C ASP A 462 -2.61 5.20 31.86
N HIS A 463 -3.39 4.32 31.21
CA HIS A 463 -4.79 3.99 31.57
C HIS A 463 -5.14 2.49 31.40
N TRP A 464 -4.30 1.58 31.88
CA TRP A 464 -4.57 0.14 31.78
C TRP A 464 -5.73 -0.31 32.70
N ASN A 465 -6.51 -1.30 32.26
CA ASN A 465 -7.56 -1.96 33.03
C ASN A 465 -7.56 -3.47 32.72
N ASP A 466 -6.84 -4.24 33.53
CA ASP A 466 -6.61 -5.66 33.29
C ASP A 466 -7.77 -6.58 33.70
N THR A 467 -8.94 -6.04 34.06
CA THR A 467 -10.12 -6.81 34.50
C THR A 467 -10.50 -7.90 33.48
N ALA A 468 -10.51 -7.57 32.19
CA ALA A 468 -10.84 -8.53 31.13
C ALA A 468 -9.79 -9.65 31.03
N LEU A 469 -8.51 -9.32 31.23
CA LEU A 469 -7.41 -10.29 31.21
C LEU A 469 -7.54 -11.28 32.37
N TRP A 470 -7.83 -10.78 33.57
CA TRP A 470 -8.02 -11.60 34.76
C TRP A 470 -9.24 -12.51 34.65
N ILE A 471 -10.39 -12.00 34.19
CA ILE A 471 -11.59 -12.82 33.95
C ILE A 471 -11.25 -13.96 32.99
N TYR A 472 -10.63 -13.64 31.85
CA TYR A 472 -10.29 -14.62 30.84
C TYR A 472 -9.38 -15.73 31.38
N VAL A 473 -8.29 -15.36 32.07
CA VAL A 473 -7.32 -16.33 32.62
C VAL A 473 -7.97 -17.26 33.68
N VAL A 474 -8.89 -16.74 34.50
CA VAL A 474 -9.66 -17.55 35.46
C VAL A 474 -10.61 -18.52 34.74
N GLU A 475 -11.31 -18.06 33.70
CA GLU A 475 -12.23 -18.88 32.92
C GLU A 475 -11.52 -20.07 32.27
N ILE A 476 -10.33 -19.86 31.72
CA ILE A 476 -9.53 -20.95 31.11
C ILE A 476 -8.75 -21.79 32.12
N LYS A 477 -8.72 -21.40 33.40
CA LYS A 477 -8.03 -22.10 34.49
C LYS A 477 -6.54 -22.33 34.24
N SER A 478 -5.86 -21.43 33.54
CA SER A 478 -4.41 -21.55 33.25
C SER A 478 -3.58 -20.95 34.38
N PHE A 479 -3.04 -21.82 35.25
CA PHE A 479 -2.18 -21.40 36.37
C PHE A 479 -0.92 -20.66 35.89
N SER A 480 -0.35 -21.07 34.76
CA SER A 480 0.82 -20.43 34.15
C SER A 480 0.54 -18.96 33.82
N LEU A 481 -0.61 -18.67 33.21
CA LEU A 481 -0.98 -17.30 32.84
C LEU A 481 -1.35 -16.44 34.07
N VAL A 482 -1.95 -17.02 35.12
CA VAL A 482 -2.14 -16.33 36.40
C VAL A 482 -0.80 -15.87 36.96
N GLN A 483 0.20 -16.76 37.01
CA GLN A 483 1.53 -16.41 37.50
C GLN A 483 2.20 -15.31 36.66
N VAL A 484 1.95 -15.27 35.35
CA VAL A 484 2.47 -14.22 34.47
C VAL A 484 1.81 -12.88 34.79
N LEU A 485 0.48 -12.82 34.90
CA LEU A 485 -0.23 -11.59 35.26
C LEU A 485 0.21 -11.04 36.62
N MET A 486 0.40 -11.92 37.61
CA MET A 486 0.88 -11.54 38.95
C MET A 486 2.25 -10.86 38.94
N LYS A 487 3.07 -11.03 37.90
CA LYS A 487 4.35 -10.31 37.77
C LYS A 487 4.19 -8.84 37.38
N PHE A 488 3.05 -8.47 36.79
CA PHE A 488 2.75 -7.12 36.36
C PHE A 488 1.78 -6.42 37.32
N ASN A 489 0.80 -7.14 37.85
CA ASN A 489 -0.13 -6.66 38.88
C ASN A 489 -0.37 -7.76 39.92
N GLU A 490 0.13 -7.56 41.13
CA GLU A 490 0.11 -8.58 42.20
C GLU A 490 -1.31 -8.89 42.72
N ILE A 491 -2.26 -7.97 42.52
CA ILE A 491 -3.60 -8.06 43.10
C ILE A 491 -4.65 -8.10 41.97
N PRO A 492 -5.39 -9.21 41.80
CA PRO A 492 -6.49 -9.24 40.84
C PRO A 492 -7.59 -8.25 41.24
N PRO A 493 -8.30 -7.63 40.28
CA PRO A 493 -9.37 -6.69 40.55
C PRO A 493 -10.42 -7.22 41.53
N HIS A 494 -10.86 -6.36 42.46
CA HIS A 494 -11.86 -6.70 43.48
C HIS A 494 -13.14 -7.23 42.82
N GLY A 495 -13.48 -8.50 43.09
CA GLY A 495 -14.64 -9.20 42.51
C GLY A 495 -14.29 -10.51 41.80
N ILE A 496 -13.07 -10.65 41.29
CA ILE A 496 -12.62 -11.87 40.57
C ILE A 496 -12.18 -12.98 41.53
N ILE A 497 -11.67 -12.60 42.72
CA ILE A 497 -11.18 -13.52 43.76
C ILE A 497 -12.25 -14.54 44.21
N GLY A 498 -13.54 -14.17 44.18
CA GLY A 498 -14.64 -15.06 44.53
C GLY A 498 -14.93 -16.17 43.50
N SER A 499 -14.36 -16.10 42.30
CA SER A 499 -14.50 -17.10 41.23
C SER A 499 -13.29 -18.05 41.11
N MET A 500 -12.20 -17.75 41.81
CA MET A 500 -10.99 -18.59 41.87
C MET A 500 -11.02 -19.65 42.99
N MET A 501 -11.98 -19.56 43.93
CA MET A 501 -12.31 -20.62 44.92
C MET A 501 -13.43 -21.50 44.38
#